data_AF-A0A7J5AJV6-F1
#
_entry.id   AF-A0A7J5AJV6-F1
#
_cell.length_a   1.000
_cell.length_b   1.000
_cell.length_c   1.000
_cell.angle_alpha   90.00
_cell.angle_beta   90.00
_cell.angle_gamma   90.00
#
_symmetry.space_group_name_H-M   'P 1'
#
loop_
_entity.id
_entity.type
_entity.pdbx_description
1 polymer ?
#
loop_
_entity_poly.entity_id
_entity_poly.type
_entity_poly.pdbx_seq_one_letter_code
_entity_poly.pdbx_strand_id
1 'polypeptide(L)'
;MENANSKTVIDNLIKLFSTDIDVNSFGYNGSLLTFICQTNCSSNTVLLKQVFSEVNTLLQNKIEIKLSSCILENTFFYFDIEDYFRKYDDYSTDFKNSNIVILKNNETILFKEKNELFSQPKAALFNFIQFRELINFLISKNEFTPYHNEINKQFVIISKENGAFHIGYSLQDIRLSSIEDLKPLFNELKKGFANKEYIQFFKEVIISGIHQKDIKDRFFEIVKSLKLLLNLTERDYENFVLDFAFDKIKSKFKEERNKYFESLEKNIDIVSKQIVSFPLTFGATAFASYQVKDKPWILGLIVLAYLLYTIIAFKVLSMASYNIQCLRLDVKKEEDEIKASYGKIFEDFKDDFTKIWTKIIKLENLVSTLKCVLAFLLISFTIYSGYQIFNSNSIDSKEKISVETDTINIIIKDKKQTTH
;
A
#
# COMPACT_ATOMS: atom_id res chain seq x y z
N MET A 1 46.01 -21.20 -12.90
CA MET A 1 47.30 -20.65 -13.39
C MET A 1 47.18 -19.99 -14.76
N GLU A 2 46.20 -20.35 -15.61
CA GLU A 2 45.97 -19.69 -16.92
C GLU A 2 45.66 -18.18 -16.84
N ASN A 3 44.89 -17.73 -15.85
CA ASN A 3 44.51 -16.31 -15.74
C ASN A 3 45.72 -15.36 -15.60
N ALA A 4 46.77 -15.75 -14.88
CA ALA A 4 47.95 -14.90 -14.66
C ALA A 4 48.75 -14.66 -15.96
N ASN A 5 48.71 -15.63 -16.88
CA ASN A 5 49.38 -15.51 -18.16
C ASN A 5 48.65 -14.52 -19.10
N SER A 6 47.32 -14.62 -19.17
CA SER A 6 46.52 -13.75 -20.04
C SER A 6 46.66 -12.26 -19.70
N LYS A 7 46.65 -11.90 -18.41
CA LYS A 7 46.80 -10.52 -17.96
C LYS A 7 48.17 -9.95 -18.33
N THR A 8 49.24 -10.70 -18.07
CA THR A 8 50.61 -10.29 -18.40
C THR A 8 50.77 -10.04 -19.90
N VAL A 9 50.17 -10.90 -20.73
CA VAL A 9 50.18 -10.73 -22.19
C VAL A 9 49.40 -9.48 -22.63
N ILE A 10 48.22 -9.22 -22.04
CA ILE A 10 47.44 -8.01 -22.32
C ILE A 10 48.18 -6.75 -21.87
N ASP A 11 48.81 -6.76 -20.69
CA ASP A 11 49.58 -5.63 -20.18
C ASP A 11 50.78 -5.30 -21.09
N ASN A 12 51.47 -6.33 -21.59
CA ASN A 12 52.54 -6.18 -22.57
C ASN A 12 52.01 -5.61 -23.90
N LEU A 13 50.83 -6.03 -24.33
CA LEU A 13 50.17 -5.50 -25.52
C LEU A 13 49.77 -4.03 -25.34
N ILE A 14 49.18 -3.68 -24.19
CA ILE A 14 48.84 -2.29 -23.83
C ILE A 14 50.11 -1.43 -23.87
N LYS A 15 51.20 -1.93 -23.28
CA LYS A 15 52.50 -1.25 -23.31
C LYS A 15 52.97 -1.04 -24.74
N LEU A 16 52.95 -2.07 -25.59
CA LEU A 16 53.32 -2.00 -27.00
C LEU A 16 52.58 -0.86 -27.73
N PHE A 17 51.26 -0.79 -27.57
CA PHE A 17 50.44 0.25 -28.19
C PHE A 17 50.67 1.65 -27.63
N SER A 18 51.17 1.77 -26.41
CA SER A 18 51.54 3.05 -25.80
C SER A 18 52.95 3.53 -26.14
N THR A 19 53.89 2.63 -26.48
CA THR A 19 55.32 2.98 -26.63
C THR A 19 55.86 2.88 -28.04
N ASP A 20 55.44 1.89 -28.82
CA ASP A 20 56.15 1.50 -30.06
C ASP A 20 55.32 1.63 -31.33
N ILE A 21 54.06 2.04 -31.22
CA ILE A 21 53.15 2.16 -32.36
C ILE A 21 52.87 3.64 -32.65
N ASP A 22 53.01 4.03 -33.92
CA ASP A 22 52.59 5.36 -34.36
C ASP A 22 51.05 5.42 -34.42
N VAL A 23 50.44 6.06 -33.44
CA VAL A 23 48.97 6.15 -33.32
C VAL A 23 48.35 6.85 -34.54
N ASN A 24 49.05 7.80 -35.16
CA ASN A 24 48.54 8.49 -36.35
C ASN A 24 48.46 7.59 -37.59
N SER A 25 49.09 6.42 -37.54
CA SER A 25 49.10 5.46 -38.64
C SER A 25 47.94 4.46 -38.61
N PHE A 26 47.04 4.57 -37.63
CA PHE A 26 45.91 3.63 -37.50
C PHE A 26 44.98 3.72 -38.70
N GLY A 27 44.83 2.60 -39.40
CA GLY A 27 43.80 2.37 -40.39
C GLY A 27 42.91 1.21 -39.97
N TYR A 28 41.61 1.44 -39.84
CA TYR A 28 40.64 0.40 -39.49
C TYR A 28 39.51 0.34 -40.51
N ASN A 29 39.22 -0.87 -41.00
CA ASN A 29 38.18 -1.09 -42.01
C ASN A 29 36.93 -1.83 -41.47
N GLY A 30 36.79 -1.93 -40.14
CA GLY A 30 35.69 -2.67 -39.50
C GLY A 30 36.05 -4.10 -39.07
N SER A 31 37.18 -4.64 -39.53
CA SER A 31 37.66 -5.96 -39.11
C SER A 31 39.18 -6.01 -38.92
N LEU A 32 39.93 -5.38 -39.83
CA LEU A 32 41.38 -5.36 -39.85
C LEU A 32 41.86 -4.01 -39.34
N LEU A 33 42.74 -4.05 -38.34
CA LEU A 33 43.47 -2.91 -37.82
C LEU A 33 44.88 -2.93 -38.41
N THR A 34 45.26 -1.82 -39.03
CA THR A 34 46.59 -1.61 -39.57
C THR A 34 47.28 -0.46 -38.87
N PHE A 35 48.58 -0.59 -38.61
CA PHE A 35 49.41 0.44 -37.98
C PHE A 35 50.89 0.24 -38.31
N ILE A 36 51.70 1.27 -38.10
CA ILE A 36 53.15 1.25 -38.33
C ILE A 36 53.86 1.13 -36.99
N CYS A 37 54.77 0.16 -36.88
CA CYS A 37 55.67 0.04 -35.74
C CYS A 37 56.89 0.95 -35.91
N GLN A 38 57.19 1.76 -34.90
CA GLN A 38 58.33 2.66 -34.89
C GLN A 38 59.65 1.90 -34.70
N THR A 39 59.65 0.88 -33.82
CA THR A 39 60.83 0.06 -33.53
C THR A 39 60.48 -1.43 -33.48
N ASN A 40 61.49 -2.30 -33.67
CA ASN A 40 61.43 -3.74 -33.39
C ASN A 40 60.20 -4.50 -33.93
N CYS A 41 59.82 -4.24 -35.19
CA CYS A 41 58.65 -4.85 -35.85
C CYS A 41 58.59 -6.39 -35.69
N SER A 42 59.73 -7.09 -35.76
CA SER A 42 59.81 -8.54 -35.57
C SER A 42 59.40 -8.98 -34.16
N SER A 43 59.92 -8.33 -33.11
CA SER A 43 59.57 -8.62 -31.72
C SER A 43 58.09 -8.33 -31.44
N ASN A 44 57.58 -7.21 -31.96
CA ASN A 44 56.19 -6.81 -31.80
C ASN A 44 55.25 -7.81 -32.49
N THR A 45 55.64 -8.31 -33.67
CA THR A 45 54.90 -9.36 -34.38
C THR A 45 54.82 -10.66 -33.57
N VAL A 46 55.88 -11.04 -32.86
CA VAL A 46 55.86 -12.22 -31.98
C VAL A 46 54.88 -12.03 -30.82
N LEU A 47 54.89 -10.87 -30.16
CA LEU A 47 53.94 -10.54 -29.10
C LEU A 47 52.50 -10.53 -29.62
N LEU A 48 52.24 -9.92 -30.78
CA LEU A 48 50.92 -9.89 -31.40
C LEU A 48 50.40 -11.29 -31.75
N LYS A 49 51.27 -12.19 -32.21
CA LYS A 49 50.92 -13.59 -32.49
C LYS A 49 50.60 -14.41 -31.23
N GLN A 50 50.96 -13.93 -30.04
CA GLN A 50 50.51 -14.52 -28.78
C GLN A 50 49.07 -14.10 -28.41
N VAL A 51 48.52 -13.08 -29.07
CA VAL A 51 47.18 -12.55 -28.80
C VAL A 51 46.21 -12.81 -29.95
N PHE A 52 46.69 -12.79 -31.20
CA PHE A 52 45.89 -12.90 -32.41
C PHE A 52 46.41 -14.01 -33.31
N SER A 53 45.50 -14.80 -33.88
CA SER A 53 45.84 -15.86 -34.83
C SER A 53 46.11 -15.32 -36.24
N GLU A 54 45.52 -14.18 -36.60
CA GLU A 54 45.70 -13.53 -37.91
C GLU A 54 46.52 -12.24 -37.77
N VAL A 55 47.85 -12.34 -37.94
CA VAL A 55 48.82 -11.23 -37.89
C VAL A 55 49.67 -11.24 -39.16
N ASN A 56 49.54 -10.19 -39.97
CA ASN A 56 50.26 -10.02 -41.23
C ASN A 56 51.26 -8.86 -41.15
N THR A 57 52.49 -9.08 -41.61
CA THR A 57 53.50 -8.03 -41.77
C THR A 57 53.49 -7.54 -43.21
N LEU A 58 53.18 -6.25 -43.41
CA LEU A 58 53.19 -5.56 -44.69
C LEU A 58 54.51 -4.80 -44.89
N LEU A 59 54.67 -4.15 -46.04
CA LEU A 59 55.83 -3.31 -46.34
C LEU A 59 55.91 -2.10 -45.38
N GLN A 60 57.11 -1.54 -45.20
CA GLN A 60 57.37 -0.33 -44.40
C GLN A 60 57.02 -0.46 -42.91
N ASN A 61 57.33 -1.61 -42.29
CA ASN A 61 57.02 -1.89 -40.87
C ASN A 61 55.53 -1.76 -40.50
N LYS A 62 54.64 -1.82 -41.50
CA LYS A 62 53.20 -1.82 -41.29
C LYS A 62 52.76 -3.22 -40.88
N ILE A 63 52.00 -3.32 -39.81
CA ILE A 63 51.40 -4.56 -39.32
C ILE A 63 49.89 -4.47 -39.53
N GLU A 64 49.28 -5.58 -39.89
CA GLU A 64 47.84 -5.77 -39.98
C GLU A 64 47.42 -6.90 -39.03
N ILE A 65 46.43 -6.64 -38.19
CA ILE A 65 45.83 -7.63 -37.28
C ILE A 65 44.31 -7.66 -37.45
N LYS A 66 43.72 -8.85 -37.35
CA LYS A 66 42.26 -8.99 -37.28
C LYS A 66 41.83 -9.06 -35.82
N LEU A 67 41.12 -8.04 -35.34
CA LEU A 67 40.77 -7.93 -33.92
C LEU A 67 39.88 -9.08 -33.42
N SER A 68 39.03 -9.63 -34.29
CA SER A 68 38.18 -10.78 -33.98
C SER A 68 38.93 -12.12 -33.92
N SER A 69 40.21 -12.17 -34.31
CA SER A 69 41.03 -13.39 -34.34
C SER A 69 41.76 -13.67 -33.01
N CYS A 70 41.30 -13.04 -31.92
CA CYS A 70 41.91 -13.16 -30.61
C CYS A 70 41.89 -14.61 -30.11
N ILE A 71 43.05 -15.12 -29.68
CA ILE A 71 43.20 -16.48 -29.15
C ILE A 71 43.06 -16.56 -27.63
N LEU A 72 43.02 -15.41 -26.95
CA LEU A 72 42.85 -15.35 -25.50
C LEU A 72 41.39 -15.62 -25.13
N GLU A 73 41.18 -16.55 -24.21
CA GLU A 73 39.84 -16.94 -23.77
C GLU A 73 39.08 -15.74 -23.19
N ASN A 74 37.80 -15.60 -23.57
CA ASN A 74 36.90 -14.54 -23.10
C ASN A 74 37.50 -13.13 -23.20
N THR A 75 38.32 -12.85 -24.22
CA THR A 75 38.97 -11.55 -24.40
C THR A 75 38.57 -10.96 -25.74
N PHE A 76 38.06 -9.74 -25.71
CA PHE A 76 37.56 -9.06 -26.90
C PHE A 76 38.32 -7.75 -27.14
N PHE A 77 38.63 -7.50 -28.40
CA PHE A 77 39.32 -6.31 -28.86
C PHE A 77 38.45 -5.50 -29.80
N TYR A 78 38.37 -4.19 -29.57
CA TYR A 78 37.61 -3.25 -30.38
C TYR A 78 38.47 -2.06 -30.77
N PHE A 79 38.23 -1.54 -31.96
CA PHE A 79 38.82 -0.30 -32.41
C PHE A 79 37.88 0.84 -32.01
N ASP A 80 38.25 1.67 -31.03
CA ASP A 80 37.40 2.72 -30.47
C ASP A 80 36.06 2.26 -29.84
N ILE A 81 35.31 3.24 -29.31
CA ILE A 81 34.06 3.00 -28.58
C ILE A 81 32.88 2.70 -29.52
N GLU A 82 32.91 3.19 -30.75
CA GLU A 82 31.85 2.97 -31.72
C GLU A 82 31.89 1.53 -32.24
N ASP A 83 33.07 0.97 -32.50
CA ASP A 83 33.20 -0.45 -32.87
C ASP A 83 32.72 -1.35 -31.73
N TYR A 84 33.09 -1.01 -30.49
CA TYR A 84 32.59 -1.68 -29.29
C TYR A 84 31.05 -1.65 -29.20
N PHE A 85 30.41 -0.52 -29.51
CA PHE A 85 28.95 -0.43 -29.53
C PHE A 85 28.31 -1.21 -30.67
N ARG A 86 28.94 -1.20 -31.86
CA ARG A 86 28.44 -1.93 -33.05
C ARG A 86 28.45 -3.43 -32.87
N LYS A 87 29.44 -3.97 -32.17
CA LYS A 87 29.64 -5.40 -31.94
C LYS A 87 29.07 -5.90 -30.61
N TYR A 88 28.04 -5.23 -30.09
CA TYR A 88 27.39 -5.57 -28.81
C TYR A 88 27.08 -7.06 -28.65
N ASP A 89 26.55 -7.67 -29.71
CA ASP A 89 26.09 -9.07 -29.67
C ASP A 89 27.23 -10.07 -29.43
N ASP A 90 28.47 -9.71 -29.79
CA ASP A 90 29.65 -10.59 -29.66
C ASP A 90 30.05 -10.84 -28.20
N TYR A 91 29.70 -9.92 -27.28
CA TYR A 91 30.20 -9.97 -25.89
C TYR A 91 29.12 -9.78 -24.82
N SER A 92 27.89 -9.42 -25.20
CA SER A 92 26.84 -9.05 -24.24
C SER A 92 26.53 -10.12 -23.19
N THR A 93 26.54 -11.40 -23.58
CA THR A 93 26.24 -12.56 -22.72
C THR A 93 27.30 -12.80 -21.66
N ASP A 94 28.56 -12.54 -22.01
CA ASP A 94 29.73 -12.88 -21.21
C ASP A 94 30.45 -11.65 -20.66
N PHE A 95 29.92 -10.44 -20.86
CA PHE A 95 30.52 -9.16 -20.48
C PHE A 95 31.17 -9.18 -19.09
N LYS A 96 30.49 -9.76 -18.08
CA LYS A 96 31.02 -9.87 -16.71
C LYS A 96 32.30 -10.71 -16.66
N ASN A 97 32.31 -11.84 -17.35
CA ASN A 97 33.36 -12.84 -17.36
C ASN A 97 34.47 -12.58 -18.39
N SER A 98 34.37 -11.51 -19.16
CA SER A 98 35.29 -11.20 -20.25
C SER A 98 36.23 -10.03 -19.98
N ASN A 99 37.39 -10.06 -20.62
CA ASN A 99 38.29 -8.94 -20.76
C ASN A 99 37.88 -8.13 -22.01
N ILE A 100 37.83 -6.82 -21.90
CA ILE A 100 37.48 -5.95 -23.04
C ILE A 100 38.57 -4.90 -23.19
N VAL A 101 39.20 -4.85 -24.35
CA VAL A 101 40.24 -3.89 -24.69
C VAL A 101 39.74 -3.02 -25.84
N ILE A 102 39.70 -1.70 -25.62
CA ILE A 102 39.40 -0.72 -26.66
C ILE A 102 40.67 0.05 -26.99
N LEU A 103 41.10 -0.08 -28.25
CA LEU A 103 42.24 0.64 -28.81
C LEU A 103 41.73 1.99 -29.31
N LYS A 104 42.12 3.11 -28.70
CA LYS A 104 41.76 4.45 -29.17
C LYS A 104 42.89 5.09 -29.96
N ASN A 105 42.51 5.96 -30.89
CA ASN A 105 43.41 6.71 -31.75
C ASN A 105 44.16 7.86 -31.03
N ASN A 106 44.15 7.91 -29.70
CA ASN A 106 44.70 9.01 -28.89
C ASN A 106 45.52 8.51 -27.70
N GLU A 107 46.25 7.39 -27.88
CA GLU A 107 47.13 6.75 -26.88
C GLU A 107 46.42 6.16 -25.65
N THR A 108 45.13 6.45 -25.43
CA THR A 108 44.40 5.93 -24.27
C THR A 108 43.75 4.58 -24.56
N ILE A 109 44.29 3.51 -24.00
CA ILE A 109 43.68 2.18 -24.08
C ILE A 109 42.69 2.03 -22.93
N LEU A 110 41.43 1.72 -23.26
CA LEU A 110 40.42 1.43 -22.25
C LEU A 110 40.36 -0.09 -22.06
N PHE A 111 40.86 -0.56 -20.93
CA PHE A 111 40.89 -1.99 -20.61
C PHE A 111 39.94 -2.28 -19.45
N LYS A 112 38.97 -3.18 -19.64
CA LYS A 112 38.12 -3.73 -18.58
C LYS A 112 38.56 -5.17 -18.28
N GLU A 113 38.85 -5.45 -17.01
CA GLU A 113 39.23 -6.79 -16.55
C GLU A 113 38.01 -7.67 -16.29
N LYS A 114 38.20 -9.00 -16.37
CA LYS A 114 37.21 -9.98 -15.93
C LYS A 114 36.76 -9.70 -14.49
N ASN A 115 35.45 -9.74 -14.25
CA ASN A 115 34.81 -9.44 -12.96
C ASN A 115 35.07 -8.04 -12.39
N GLU A 116 35.62 -7.11 -13.18
CA GLU A 116 35.79 -5.74 -12.73
C GLU A 116 34.44 -5.08 -12.42
N LEU A 117 34.39 -4.31 -11.32
CA LEU A 117 33.23 -3.51 -10.95
C LEU A 117 33.22 -2.18 -11.72
N PHE A 118 32.07 -1.53 -11.73
CA PHE A 118 31.91 -0.21 -12.34
C PHE A 118 32.96 0.78 -11.82
N SER A 119 33.54 1.55 -12.74
CA SER A 119 34.37 2.71 -12.43
C SER A 119 34.08 3.83 -13.42
N GLN A 120 34.14 5.08 -12.94
CA GLN A 120 33.82 6.26 -13.76
C GLN A 120 34.66 6.38 -15.05
N PRO A 121 35.99 6.13 -15.04
CA PRO A 121 36.78 6.15 -16.28
C PRO A 121 36.31 5.15 -17.35
N LYS A 122 35.63 4.08 -16.93
CA LYS A 122 35.11 3.00 -17.78
C LYS A 122 33.57 3.05 -17.88
N ALA A 123 32.92 4.15 -17.47
CA ALA A 123 31.48 4.26 -17.41
C ALA A 123 30.80 3.89 -18.73
N ALA A 124 31.37 4.31 -19.88
CA ALA A 124 30.84 3.97 -21.20
C ALA A 124 30.71 2.46 -21.43
N LEU A 125 31.68 1.64 -20.97
CA LEU A 125 31.65 0.19 -21.15
C LEU A 125 30.50 -0.44 -20.36
N PHE A 126 30.41 -0.10 -19.07
CA PHE A 126 29.43 -0.68 -18.15
C PHE A 126 28.02 -0.16 -18.40
N ASN A 127 27.86 1.16 -18.59
CA ASN A 127 26.56 1.78 -18.82
C ASN A 127 25.97 1.36 -20.17
N PHE A 128 26.79 1.09 -21.19
CA PHE A 128 26.28 0.63 -22.48
C PHE A 128 25.54 -0.70 -22.40
N ILE A 129 26.07 -1.67 -21.63
CA ILE A 129 25.37 -2.93 -21.37
C ILE A 129 24.02 -2.68 -20.70
N GLN A 130 24.02 -1.89 -19.62
CA GLN A 130 22.80 -1.59 -18.87
C GLN A 130 21.79 -0.79 -19.71
N PHE A 131 22.27 0.10 -20.58
CA PHE A 131 21.45 0.88 -21.50
C PHE A 131 20.73 -0.02 -22.51
N ARG A 132 21.44 -0.99 -23.12
CA ARG A 132 20.86 -1.97 -24.04
C ARG A 132 19.85 -2.87 -23.34
N GLU A 133 20.20 -3.39 -22.17
CA GLU A 133 19.28 -4.20 -21.37
C GLU A 133 18.03 -3.41 -20.95
N LEU A 134 18.17 -2.13 -20.60
CA LEU A 134 17.06 -1.25 -20.23
C LEU A 134 16.12 -1.00 -21.42
N ILE A 135 16.66 -0.70 -22.62
CA ILE A 135 15.85 -0.58 -23.84
C ILE A 135 15.07 -1.86 -24.07
N ASN A 136 15.76 -3.01 -24.09
CA ASN A 136 15.13 -4.31 -24.34
C ASN A 136 14.07 -4.62 -23.29
N PHE A 137 14.35 -4.31 -22.02
CA PHE A 137 13.39 -4.48 -20.93
C PHE A 137 12.13 -3.65 -21.16
N LEU A 138 12.26 -2.35 -21.43
CA LEU A 138 11.10 -1.47 -21.64
C LEU A 138 10.29 -1.87 -22.88
N ILE A 139 10.95 -2.27 -23.97
CA ILE A 139 10.29 -2.75 -25.19
C ILE A 139 9.56 -4.08 -24.93
N SER A 140 10.15 -4.99 -24.16
CA SER A 140 9.55 -6.29 -23.84
C SER A 140 8.28 -6.19 -22.98
N LYS A 141 8.06 -5.05 -22.32
CA LYS A 141 6.92 -4.82 -21.43
C LYS A 141 5.79 -4.18 -22.21
N ASN A 142 4.86 -4.99 -22.70
CA ASN A 142 3.70 -4.52 -23.47
C ASN A 142 2.85 -3.50 -22.69
N GLU A 143 2.77 -3.61 -21.36
CA GLU A 143 2.10 -2.61 -20.53
C GLU A 143 2.76 -1.24 -20.61
N PHE A 144 4.07 -1.17 -20.82
CA PHE A 144 4.82 0.08 -20.98
C PHE A 144 4.89 0.52 -22.45
N THR A 145 5.29 -0.40 -23.33
CA THR A 145 5.55 -0.19 -24.76
C THR A 145 4.56 -0.99 -25.62
N PRO A 146 3.37 -0.43 -25.93
CA PRO A 146 2.41 -1.09 -26.80
C PRO A 146 2.84 -1.18 -28.27
N TYR A 147 3.77 -0.33 -28.72
CA TYR A 147 4.26 -0.34 -30.10
C TYR A 147 5.74 0.01 -30.17
N HIS A 148 6.48 -0.75 -30.99
CA HIS A 148 7.91 -0.57 -31.24
C HIS A 148 8.18 -0.62 -32.74
N ASN A 149 8.95 0.35 -33.22
CA ASN A 149 9.39 0.47 -34.59
C ASN A 149 10.92 0.41 -34.62
N GLU A 150 11.44 -0.77 -34.96
CA GLU A 150 12.87 -1.05 -35.05
C GLU A 150 13.58 -0.21 -36.12
N ILE A 151 12.93 0.00 -37.27
CA ILE A 151 13.49 0.73 -38.41
C ILE A 151 13.82 2.16 -38.01
N ASN A 152 12.88 2.83 -37.35
CA ASN A 152 13.03 4.20 -36.88
C ASN A 152 13.70 4.29 -35.51
N LYS A 153 14.07 3.15 -34.89
CA LYS A 153 14.62 3.05 -33.53
C LYS A 153 13.81 3.88 -32.53
N GLN A 154 12.51 3.65 -32.53
CA GLN A 154 11.57 4.36 -31.66
C GLN A 154 10.54 3.41 -31.10
N PHE A 155 10.10 3.67 -29.88
CA PHE A 155 8.95 3.01 -29.28
C PHE A 155 7.93 4.03 -28.78
N VAL A 156 6.69 3.59 -28.59
CA VAL A 156 5.58 4.45 -28.22
C VAL A 156 5.06 4.03 -26.87
N ILE A 157 4.89 4.99 -25.97
CA ILE A 157 4.11 4.83 -24.75
C ILE A 157 2.76 5.53 -24.93
N ILE A 158 1.69 4.94 -24.38
CA ILE A 158 0.35 5.53 -24.43
C ILE A 158 -0.04 5.98 -23.03
N SER A 159 -0.33 7.27 -22.90
CA SER A 159 -0.90 7.92 -21.71
C SER A 159 -2.36 8.26 -21.94
N LYS A 160 -3.15 8.29 -20.87
CA LYS A 160 -4.56 8.69 -20.93
C LYS A 160 -4.71 10.17 -21.25
N GLU A 161 -3.81 11.01 -20.74
CA GLU A 161 -3.90 12.47 -20.84
C GLU A 161 -3.21 12.99 -22.09
N ASN A 162 -2.05 12.42 -22.42
CA ASN A 162 -1.17 12.93 -23.48
C ASN A 162 -1.24 12.12 -24.78
N GLY A 163 -2.00 11.02 -24.81
CA GLY A 163 -2.10 10.14 -25.97
C GLY A 163 -0.81 9.38 -26.27
N ALA A 164 -0.48 9.24 -27.55
CA ALA A 164 0.71 8.53 -28.01
C ALA A 164 1.97 9.40 -27.88
N PHE A 165 2.96 8.90 -27.14
CA PHE A 165 4.22 9.60 -26.91
C PHE A 165 5.39 8.77 -27.45
N HIS A 166 6.06 9.30 -28.46
CA HIS A 166 7.17 8.64 -29.16
C HIS A 166 8.49 8.85 -28.43
N ILE A 167 9.25 7.78 -28.22
CA ILE A 167 10.58 7.80 -27.62
C ILE A 167 11.55 7.17 -28.62
N GLY A 168 12.37 8.01 -29.24
CA GLY A 168 13.49 7.56 -30.06
C GLY A 168 14.71 7.22 -29.20
N TYR A 169 15.53 6.30 -29.70
CA TYR A 169 16.77 5.89 -29.04
C TYR A 169 17.90 5.71 -30.06
N SER A 170 19.13 5.98 -29.62
CA SER A 170 20.35 5.65 -30.36
C SER A 170 21.04 4.46 -29.70
N LEU A 171 21.44 3.48 -30.51
CA LEU A 171 22.20 2.32 -30.04
C LEU A 171 23.70 2.60 -29.91
N GLN A 172 24.17 3.80 -30.26
CA GLN A 172 25.58 4.18 -30.24
C GLN A 172 25.71 5.54 -29.55
N ASP A 173 25.27 5.63 -28.30
CA ASP A 173 25.27 6.88 -27.55
C ASP A 173 26.55 7.02 -26.72
N ILE A 174 27.49 7.83 -27.21
CA ILE A 174 28.79 8.07 -26.56
C ILE A 174 28.61 8.83 -25.24
N ARG A 175 27.51 9.56 -25.06
CA ARG A 175 27.25 10.37 -23.86
C ARG A 175 27.05 9.53 -22.59
N LEU A 176 26.93 8.20 -22.71
CA LEU A 176 26.85 7.27 -21.58
C LEU A 176 28.09 7.30 -20.66
N SER A 177 29.22 7.83 -21.15
CA SER A 177 30.44 8.01 -20.36
C SER A 177 30.30 9.01 -19.21
N SER A 178 29.32 9.92 -19.25
CA SER A 178 29.13 10.94 -18.21
C SER A 178 28.07 10.56 -17.17
N ILE A 179 27.44 9.41 -17.30
CA ILE A 179 26.37 8.96 -16.39
C ILE A 179 27.00 8.13 -15.27
N GLU A 180 26.45 8.26 -14.06
CA GLU A 180 26.75 7.36 -12.93
C GLU A 180 26.37 5.90 -13.26
N ASP A 181 26.67 4.98 -12.35
CA ASP A 181 26.35 3.56 -12.53
C ASP A 181 24.84 3.36 -12.76
N LEU A 182 24.48 2.94 -13.98
CA LEU A 182 23.10 2.72 -14.38
C LEU A 182 22.51 1.44 -13.79
N LYS A 183 23.36 0.46 -13.41
CA LYS A 183 22.93 -0.85 -12.92
C LYS A 183 22.00 -0.82 -11.69
N PRO A 184 22.29 -0.07 -10.61
CA PRO A 184 21.39 0.01 -9.46
C PRO A 184 20.01 0.58 -9.84
N LEU A 185 19.99 1.66 -10.63
CA LEU A 185 18.75 2.30 -11.07
C LEU A 185 17.91 1.37 -11.95
N PHE A 186 18.56 0.61 -12.83
CA PHE A 186 17.86 -0.37 -13.65
C PHE A 186 17.26 -1.51 -12.81
N ASN A 187 17.95 -1.98 -11.79
CA ASN A 187 17.42 -3.00 -10.88
C ASN A 187 16.23 -2.48 -10.05
N GLU A 188 16.27 -1.21 -9.63
CA GLU A 188 15.16 -0.55 -8.96
C GLU A 188 13.93 -0.45 -9.87
N LEU A 189 14.13 0.00 -11.12
CA LEU A 189 13.08 0.02 -12.14
C LEU A 189 12.44 -1.36 -12.34
N LYS A 190 13.26 -2.43 -12.44
CA LYS A 190 12.75 -3.80 -12.57
C LYS A 190 11.85 -4.21 -11.41
N LYS A 191 12.17 -3.80 -10.19
CA LYS A 191 11.34 -4.06 -9.00
C LYS A 191 10.01 -3.31 -9.07
N GLY A 192 10.05 -2.01 -9.42
CA GLY A 192 8.82 -1.21 -9.56
C GLY A 192 7.87 -1.77 -10.61
N PHE A 193 8.41 -2.25 -11.74
CA PHE A 193 7.66 -2.87 -12.84
C PHE A 193 7.04 -4.23 -12.51
N ALA A 194 7.20 -4.76 -11.28
CA ALA A 194 6.41 -5.89 -10.80
C ALA A 194 4.92 -5.50 -10.60
N ASN A 195 4.63 -4.22 -10.34
CA ASN A 195 3.27 -3.69 -10.14
C ASN A 195 2.81 -2.95 -11.41
N LYS A 196 1.62 -3.28 -11.92
CA LYS A 196 1.11 -2.69 -13.18
C LYS A 196 0.74 -1.21 -13.02
N GLU A 197 0.27 -0.85 -11.83
CA GLU A 197 -0.08 0.52 -11.46
C GLU A 197 1.16 1.43 -11.47
N TYR A 198 2.29 0.94 -10.92
CA TYR A 198 3.58 1.66 -10.95
C TYR A 198 4.01 2.00 -12.37
N ILE A 199 3.84 1.06 -13.33
CA ILE A 199 4.17 1.28 -14.74
C ILE A 199 3.38 2.47 -15.31
N GLN A 200 2.11 2.63 -14.91
CA GLN A 200 1.30 3.75 -15.35
C GLN A 200 1.83 5.08 -14.81
N PHE A 201 2.16 5.17 -13.52
CA PHE A 201 2.78 6.37 -12.94
C PHE A 201 4.12 6.68 -13.63
N PHE A 202 4.94 5.67 -13.90
CA PHE A 202 6.23 5.85 -14.56
C PHE A 202 6.08 6.44 -15.97
N LYS A 203 5.07 6.02 -16.74
CA LYS A 203 4.77 6.63 -18.04
C LYS A 203 4.43 8.11 -17.92
N GLU A 204 3.55 8.48 -16.99
CA GLU A 204 3.12 9.88 -16.84
C GLU A 204 4.29 10.77 -16.37
N VAL A 205 5.13 10.26 -15.47
CA VAL A 205 6.34 10.94 -15.01
C VAL A 205 7.35 11.11 -16.14
N ILE A 206 7.55 10.08 -16.98
CA ILE A 206 8.38 10.20 -18.20
C ILE A 206 7.83 11.30 -19.10
N ILE A 207 6.55 11.22 -19.50
CA ILE A 207 5.98 12.19 -20.45
C ILE A 207 6.12 13.61 -19.90
N SER A 208 5.74 13.81 -18.64
CA SER A 208 5.85 15.10 -17.97
C SER A 208 7.29 15.61 -17.89
N GLY A 209 8.25 14.73 -17.58
CA GLY A 209 9.65 15.08 -17.40
C GLY A 209 10.43 15.32 -18.70
N ILE A 210 10.06 14.67 -19.81
CA ILE A 210 10.86 14.66 -21.05
C ILE A 210 10.13 15.11 -22.32
N HIS A 211 8.86 15.53 -22.25
CA HIS A 211 8.08 15.93 -23.44
C HIS A 211 8.73 17.01 -24.31
N GLN A 212 9.48 17.94 -23.71
CA GLN A 212 10.13 19.05 -24.41
C GLN A 212 11.40 18.64 -25.19
N LYS A 213 11.87 17.41 -25.02
CA LYS A 213 13.08 16.91 -25.66
C LYS A 213 12.78 16.38 -27.07
N ASP A 214 13.76 16.51 -27.96
CA ASP A 214 13.69 15.95 -29.31
C ASP A 214 13.48 14.43 -29.25
N ILE A 215 12.64 13.90 -30.14
CA ILE A 215 12.26 12.48 -30.15
C ILE A 215 13.49 11.58 -30.14
N LYS A 216 14.55 11.92 -30.88
CA LYS A 216 15.77 11.10 -31.00
C LYS A 216 16.58 11.02 -29.71
N ASP A 217 16.47 12.04 -28.85
CA ASP A 217 17.22 12.16 -27.60
C ASP A 217 16.43 11.74 -26.36
N ARG A 218 15.11 11.54 -26.48
CA ARG A 218 14.22 11.24 -25.35
C ARG A 218 14.71 10.06 -24.51
N PHE A 219 15.12 8.96 -25.13
CA PHE A 219 15.57 7.80 -24.35
C PHE A 219 16.85 8.09 -23.56
N PHE A 220 17.81 8.80 -24.14
CA PHE A 220 19.02 9.21 -23.43
C PHE A 220 18.67 10.09 -22.23
N GLU A 221 17.76 11.04 -22.40
CA GLU A 221 17.30 11.90 -21.30
C GLU A 221 16.56 11.11 -20.21
N ILE A 222 15.81 10.04 -20.55
CA ILE A 222 15.26 9.11 -19.56
C ILE A 222 16.38 8.47 -18.75
N VAL A 223 17.41 7.94 -19.41
CA VAL A 223 18.53 7.25 -18.75
C VAL A 223 19.29 8.22 -17.83
N LYS A 224 19.60 9.42 -18.33
CA LYS A 224 20.27 10.47 -17.57
C LYS A 224 19.48 10.91 -16.33
N SER A 225 18.15 11.00 -16.45
CA SER A 225 17.26 11.42 -15.36
C SER A 225 16.61 10.26 -14.62
N LEU A 226 17.04 9.01 -14.84
CA LEU A 226 16.33 7.82 -14.36
C LEU A 226 16.11 7.82 -12.85
N LYS A 227 17.13 8.22 -12.08
CA LYS A 227 17.02 8.36 -10.61
C LYS A 227 15.92 9.32 -10.18
N LEU A 228 15.81 10.47 -10.85
CA LEU A 228 14.77 11.45 -10.55
C LEU A 228 13.39 10.91 -10.93
N LEU A 229 13.27 10.28 -12.10
CA LEU A 229 12.02 9.71 -12.59
C LEU A 229 11.51 8.59 -11.67
N LEU A 230 12.41 7.72 -11.19
CA LEU A 230 12.08 6.66 -10.23
C LEU A 230 11.56 7.24 -8.91
N ASN A 231 12.26 8.23 -8.33
CA ASN A 231 11.84 8.88 -7.09
C ASN A 231 10.47 9.58 -7.20
N LEU A 232 10.22 10.26 -8.32
CA LEU A 232 8.93 10.90 -8.57
C LEU A 232 7.82 9.86 -8.72
N THR A 233 8.10 8.78 -9.44
CA THR A 233 7.14 7.68 -9.64
C THR A 233 6.82 6.98 -8.33
N GLU A 234 7.82 6.68 -7.50
CA GLU A 234 7.61 6.05 -6.19
C GLU A 234 6.72 6.91 -5.30
N ARG A 235 7.02 8.21 -5.21
CA ARG A 235 6.21 9.15 -4.44
C ARG A 235 4.75 9.20 -4.92
N ASP A 236 4.54 9.29 -6.23
CA ASP A 236 3.19 9.40 -6.80
C ASP A 236 2.42 8.07 -6.64
N TYR A 237 3.11 6.93 -6.75
CA TYR A 237 2.57 5.60 -6.48
C TYR A 237 2.22 5.41 -4.99
N GLU A 238 3.10 5.78 -4.07
CA GLU A 238 2.85 5.72 -2.63
C GLU A 238 1.62 6.56 -2.24
N ASN A 239 1.49 7.78 -2.78
CA ASN A 239 0.31 8.62 -2.57
C ASN A 239 -0.97 7.92 -3.05
N PHE A 240 -0.94 7.31 -4.24
CA PHE A 240 -2.09 6.55 -4.75
C PHE A 240 -2.45 5.35 -3.86
N VAL A 241 -1.45 4.60 -3.39
CA VAL A 241 -1.67 3.47 -2.47
C VAL A 241 -2.28 3.96 -1.15
N LEU A 242 -1.84 5.10 -0.64
CA LEU A 242 -2.40 5.72 0.57
C LEU A 242 -3.85 6.15 0.37
N ASP A 243 -4.18 6.79 -0.75
CA ASP A 243 -5.54 7.21 -1.08
C ASP A 243 -6.49 6.02 -1.24
N PHE A 244 -6.04 4.95 -1.92
CA PHE A 244 -6.84 3.73 -2.08
C PHE A 244 -7.03 2.98 -0.75
N ALA A 245 -5.98 2.91 0.07
CA ALA A 245 -6.07 2.35 1.41
C ALA A 245 -7.07 3.16 2.26
N PHE A 246 -7.07 4.49 2.11
CA PHE A 246 -8.01 5.37 2.77
C PHE A 246 -9.46 5.12 2.36
N ASP A 247 -9.76 5.00 1.07
CA ASP A 247 -11.12 4.69 0.61
C ASP A 247 -11.62 3.36 1.20
N LYS A 248 -10.74 2.36 1.30
CA LYS A 248 -11.06 1.09 1.94
C LYS A 248 -11.33 1.24 3.44
N ILE A 249 -10.54 2.05 4.14
CA ILE A 249 -10.76 2.36 5.56
C ILE A 249 -12.08 3.10 5.75
N LYS A 250 -12.37 4.08 4.90
CA LYS A 250 -13.63 4.84 4.93
C LYS A 250 -14.84 3.93 4.71
N SER A 251 -14.76 2.99 3.77
CA SER A 251 -15.81 2.00 3.55
C SER A 251 -16.02 1.11 4.78
N LYS A 252 -14.93 0.57 5.35
CA LYS A 252 -15.00 -0.26 6.57
C LYS A 252 -15.55 0.51 7.77
N PHE A 253 -15.11 1.74 7.99
CA PHE A 253 -15.61 2.59 9.05
C PHE A 253 -17.11 2.86 8.89
N LYS A 254 -17.59 3.09 7.66
CA LYS A 254 -19.02 3.27 7.41
C LYS A 254 -19.84 2.03 7.79
N GLU A 255 -19.30 0.83 7.57
CA GLU A 255 -19.91 -0.43 8.01
C GLU A 255 -19.92 -0.57 9.54
N GLU A 256 -18.80 -0.32 10.21
CA GLU A 256 -18.70 -0.38 11.68
C GLU A 256 -19.58 0.66 12.37
N ARG A 257 -19.60 1.89 11.85
CA ARG A 257 -20.53 2.94 12.29
C ARG A 257 -21.98 2.49 12.25
N ASN A 258 -22.40 1.82 11.17
CA ASN A 258 -23.76 1.29 11.08
C ASN A 258 -24.02 0.23 12.15
N LYS A 259 -23.06 -0.68 12.41
CA LYS A 259 -23.16 -1.65 13.51
C LYS A 259 -23.29 -0.97 14.88
N TYR A 260 -22.57 0.12 15.11
CA TYR A 260 -22.70 0.91 16.34
C TYR A 260 -24.08 1.53 16.47
N PHE A 261 -24.63 2.11 15.40
CA PHE A 261 -25.99 2.64 15.43
C PHE A 261 -27.03 1.54 15.65
N GLU A 262 -26.91 0.38 15.00
CA GLU A 262 -27.78 -0.76 15.23
C GLU A 262 -27.70 -1.26 16.69
N SER A 263 -26.50 -1.30 17.27
CA SER A 263 -26.31 -1.66 18.68
C SER A 263 -26.96 -0.64 19.62
N LEU A 264 -26.79 0.65 19.33
CA LEU A 264 -27.45 1.72 20.09
C LEU A 264 -28.98 1.62 19.99
N GLU A 265 -29.52 1.39 18.80
CA GLU A 265 -30.97 1.25 18.57
C GLU A 265 -31.54 0.05 19.34
N LYS A 266 -30.86 -1.10 19.32
CA LYS A 266 -31.25 -2.27 20.15
C LYS A 266 -31.27 -1.94 21.64
N ASN A 267 -30.30 -1.18 22.14
CA ASN A 267 -30.29 -0.75 23.54
C ASN A 267 -31.40 0.27 23.83
N ILE A 268 -31.68 1.21 22.91
CA ILE A 268 -32.81 2.14 22.99
C ILE A 268 -34.13 1.38 23.07
N ASP A 269 -34.33 0.34 22.28
CA ASP A 269 -35.54 -0.48 22.31
C ASP A 269 -35.75 -1.18 23.66
N ILE A 270 -34.68 -1.74 24.22
CA ILE A 270 -34.72 -2.36 25.56
C ILE A 270 -35.11 -1.33 26.62
N VAL A 271 -34.52 -0.13 26.56
CA VAL A 271 -34.79 0.95 27.50
C VAL A 271 -36.21 1.50 27.33
N SER A 272 -36.67 1.67 26.09
CA SER A 272 -38.00 2.19 25.76
C SER A 272 -39.11 1.29 26.29
N LYS A 273 -38.92 -0.03 26.24
CA LYS A 273 -39.86 -0.99 26.86
C LYS A 273 -39.97 -0.78 28.38
N GLN A 274 -38.89 -0.39 29.06
CA GLN A 274 -38.91 -0.10 30.49
C GLN A 274 -39.61 1.23 30.82
N ILE A 275 -39.45 2.26 29.96
CA ILE A 275 -40.13 3.55 30.12
C ILE A 275 -41.66 3.36 30.18
N VAL A 276 -42.20 2.47 29.34
CA VAL A 276 -43.64 2.18 29.30
C VAL A 276 -44.06 1.24 30.43
N SER A 277 -43.22 0.26 30.78
CA SER A 277 -43.58 -0.75 31.79
C SER A 277 -43.64 -0.19 33.22
N PHE A 278 -42.79 0.79 33.57
CA PHE A 278 -42.72 1.30 34.94
C PHE A 278 -43.99 2.00 35.41
N PRO A 279 -44.56 2.99 34.68
CA PRO A 279 -45.80 3.65 35.10
C PRO A 279 -46.98 2.69 35.15
N LEU A 280 -47.07 1.77 34.18
CA LEU A 280 -48.13 0.76 34.14
C LEU A 280 -48.08 -0.15 35.36
N THR A 281 -46.89 -0.70 35.65
CA THR A 281 -46.69 -1.62 36.78
C THR A 281 -46.91 -0.91 38.11
N PHE A 282 -46.40 0.31 38.25
CA PHE A 282 -46.62 1.13 39.44
C PHE A 282 -48.10 1.44 39.64
N GLY A 283 -48.81 1.89 38.59
CA GLY A 283 -50.24 2.19 38.66
C GLY A 283 -51.09 0.96 39.01
N ALA A 284 -50.81 -0.19 38.40
CA ALA A 284 -51.47 -1.46 38.73
C ALA A 284 -51.22 -1.87 40.18
N THR A 285 -49.98 -1.72 40.67
CA THR A 285 -49.61 -2.05 42.04
C THR A 285 -50.29 -1.11 43.03
N ALA A 286 -50.27 0.19 42.79
CA ALA A 286 -50.95 1.19 43.63
C ALA A 286 -52.46 0.94 43.70
N PHE A 287 -53.10 0.62 42.57
CA PHE A 287 -54.52 0.29 42.50
C PHE A 287 -54.86 -1.00 43.25
N ALA A 288 -54.08 -2.07 43.06
CA ALA A 288 -54.26 -3.32 43.78
C ALA A 288 -54.11 -3.12 45.30
N SER A 289 -53.08 -2.37 45.73
CA SER A 289 -52.88 -2.03 47.14
C SER A 289 -54.04 -1.22 47.73
N TYR A 290 -54.64 -0.31 46.96
CA TYR A 290 -55.81 0.45 47.41
C TYR A 290 -57.03 -0.45 47.67
N GLN A 291 -57.27 -1.45 46.82
CA GLN A 291 -58.41 -2.37 46.98
C GLN A 291 -58.29 -3.31 48.19
N VAL A 292 -57.07 -3.62 48.62
CA VAL A 292 -56.81 -4.58 49.70
C VAL A 292 -56.32 -3.91 50.98
N LYS A 293 -56.58 -2.60 51.13
CA LYS A 293 -56.12 -1.78 52.26
C LYS A 293 -56.46 -2.37 53.63
N ASP A 294 -57.60 -3.03 53.76
CA ASP A 294 -58.09 -3.61 55.03
C ASP A 294 -57.47 -4.99 55.34
N LYS A 295 -56.59 -5.51 54.47
CA LYS A 295 -55.97 -6.83 54.59
C LYS A 295 -54.44 -6.71 54.57
N PRO A 296 -53.80 -6.41 55.71
CA PRO A 296 -52.37 -6.08 55.77
C PRO A 296 -51.46 -7.21 55.26
N TRP A 297 -51.86 -8.47 55.42
CA TRP A 297 -51.11 -9.62 54.90
C TRP A 297 -51.07 -9.64 53.36
N ILE A 298 -52.17 -9.27 52.68
CA ILE A 298 -52.22 -9.21 51.21
C ILE A 298 -51.36 -8.04 50.72
N LEU A 299 -51.44 -6.90 51.40
CA LEU A 299 -50.61 -5.74 51.09
C LEU A 299 -49.12 -6.07 51.22
N GLY A 300 -48.72 -6.83 52.24
CA GLY A 300 -47.35 -7.34 52.40
C GLY A 300 -46.89 -8.22 51.23
N LEU A 301 -47.75 -9.09 50.70
CA LEU A 301 -47.44 -9.89 49.51
C LEU A 301 -47.28 -9.04 48.25
N ILE A 302 -48.11 -8.00 48.08
CA ILE A 302 -47.98 -7.07 46.94
C ILE A 302 -46.65 -6.31 47.03
N VAL A 303 -46.24 -5.85 48.22
CA VAL A 303 -44.94 -5.20 48.43
C VAL A 303 -43.79 -6.14 48.08
N LEU A 304 -43.85 -7.41 48.52
CA LEU A 304 -42.83 -8.40 48.19
C LEU A 304 -42.75 -8.64 46.67
N ALA A 305 -43.89 -8.78 45.99
CA ALA A 305 -43.93 -8.94 44.54
C ALA A 305 -43.36 -7.72 43.79
N TYR A 306 -43.72 -6.50 44.22
CA TYR A 306 -43.21 -5.27 43.63
C TYR A 306 -41.71 -5.07 43.88
N LEU A 307 -41.21 -5.49 45.04
CA LEU A 307 -39.77 -5.51 45.35
C LEU A 307 -39.02 -6.46 44.41
N LEU A 308 -39.52 -7.69 44.22
CA LEU A 308 -38.94 -8.66 43.29
C LEU A 308 -38.92 -8.13 41.85
N TYR A 309 -40.03 -7.54 41.39
CA TYR A 309 -40.10 -6.86 40.09
C TYR A 309 -39.03 -5.76 39.98
N THR A 310 -38.92 -4.91 41.00
CA THR A 310 -37.96 -3.80 41.00
C THR A 310 -36.51 -4.28 40.93
N ILE A 311 -36.18 -5.38 41.63
CA ILE A 311 -34.86 -6.01 41.56
C ILE A 311 -34.56 -6.48 40.12
N ILE A 312 -35.52 -7.15 39.47
CA ILE A 312 -35.36 -7.62 38.09
C ILE A 312 -35.21 -6.43 37.14
N ALA A 313 -36.06 -5.42 37.25
CA ALA A 313 -36.00 -4.21 36.43
C ALA A 313 -34.65 -3.48 36.58
N PHE A 314 -34.14 -3.38 37.81
CA PHE A 314 -32.82 -2.78 38.08
C PHE A 314 -31.69 -3.60 37.45
N LYS A 315 -31.78 -4.93 37.47
CA LYS A 315 -30.82 -5.83 36.80
C LYS A 315 -30.84 -5.65 35.28
N VAL A 316 -32.02 -5.57 34.66
CA VAL A 316 -32.17 -5.31 33.22
C VAL A 316 -31.57 -3.95 32.83
N LEU A 317 -31.88 -2.88 33.59
CA LEU A 317 -31.27 -1.56 33.36
C LEU A 317 -29.75 -1.56 33.59
N SER A 318 -29.26 -2.38 34.52
CA SER A 318 -27.82 -2.53 34.75
C SER A 318 -27.12 -3.26 33.61
N MET A 319 -27.75 -4.29 33.03
CA MET A 319 -27.24 -4.96 31.83
C MET A 319 -27.21 -4.01 30.62
N ALA A 320 -28.26 -3.23 30.41
CA ALA A 320 -28.27 -2.19 29.37
C ALA A 320 -27.15 -1.16 29.58
N SER A 321 -27.00 -0.67 30.81
CA SER A 321 -25.92 0.25 31.19
C SER A 321 -24.53 -0.33 30.90
N TYR A 322 -24.31 -1.60 31.19
CA TYR A 322 -23.04 -2.28 30.93
C TYR A 322 -22.76 -2.38 29.42
N ASN A 323 -23.76 -2.78 28.63
CA ASN A 323 -23.61 -2.86 27.17
C ASN A 323 -23.26 -1.51 26.55
N ILE A 324 -23.89 -0.44 27.01
CA ILE A 324 -23.58 0.93 26.56
C ILE A 324 -22.15 1.33 26.94
N GLN A 325 -21.69 0.95 28.13
CA GLN A 325 -20.32 1.20 28.57
C GLN A 325 -19.29 0.42 27.75
N CYS A 326 -19.55 -0.84 27.41
CA CYS A 326 -18.69 -1.61 26.50
C CYS A 326 -18.60 -0.94 25.13
N LEU A 327 -19.76 -0.58 24.55
CA LEU A 327 -19.81 0.13 23.28
C LEU A 327 -19.03 1.45 23.32
N ARG A 328 -19.11 2.18 24.43
CA ARG A 328 -18.35 3.42 24.64
C ARG A 328 -16.83 3.19 24.60
N LEU A 329 -16.36 2.11 25.21
CA LEU A 329 -14.94 1.76 25.21
C LEU A 329 -14.48 1.34 23.81
N ASP A 330 -15.30 0.56 23.10
CA ASP A 330 -14.99 0.11 21.73
C ASP A 330 -14.89 1.31 20.77
N VAL A 331 -15.86 2.22 20.79
CA VAL A 331 -15.86 3.44 19.97
C VAL A 331 -14.65 4.32 20.30
N LYS A 332 -14.32 4.48 21.59
CA LYS A 332 -13.15 5.27 21.99
C LYS A 332 -11.85 4.66 21.48
N LYS A 333 -11.70 3.34 21.62
CA LYS A 333 -10.50 2.62 21.16
C LYS A 333 -10.32 2.78 19.65
N GLU A 334 -11.39 2.63 18.87
CA GLU A 334 -11.32 2.80 17.42
C GLU A 334 -11.03 4.26 17.03
N GLU A 335 -11.62 5.24 17.73
CA GLU A 335 -11.32 6.67 17.53
C GLU A 335 -9.83 6.95 17.75
N ASP A 336 -9.26 6.45 18.85
CA ASP A 336 -7.84 6.62 19.19
C ASP A 336 -6.93 5.91 18.15
N GLU A 337 -7.30 4.72 17.68
CA GLU A 337 -6.56 3.97 16.65
C GLU A 337 -6.56 4.69 15.29
N ILE A 338 -7.71 5.20 14.84
CA ILE A 338 -7.82 5.95 13.58
C ILE A 338 -7.08 7.28 13.69
N LYS A 339 -7.21 7.98 14.82
CA LYS A 339 -6.50 9.25 15.05
C LYS A 339 -4.99 9.07 15.07
N ALA A 340 -4.48 8.01 15.69
CA ALA A 340 -3.05 7.69 15.71
C ALA A 340 -2.52 7.28 14.34
N SER A 341 -3.28 6.51 13.58
CA SER A 341 -2.85 5.93 12.30
C SER A 341 -3.03 6.88 11.11
N TYR A 342 -4.04 7.76 11.15
CA TYR A 342 -4.48 8.57 10.01
C TYR A 342 -4.74 10.05 10.38
N GLY A 343 -3.87 10.63 11.22
CA GLY A 343 -4.11 11.95 11.85
C GLY A 343 -4.49 13.10 10.90
N LYS A 344 -4.00 13.12 9.65
CA LYS A 344 -4.40 14.14 8.65
C LYS A 344 -5.83 13.98 8.15
N ILE A 345 -6.35 12.75 8.16
CA ILE A 345 -7.64 12.39 7.56
C ILE A 345 -8.71 12.11 8.62
N PHE A 346 -8.34 12.13 9.91
CA PHE A 346 -9.27 12.02 11.03
C PHE A 346 -10.39 13.07 11.00
N GLU A 347 -10.13 14.26 10.44
CA GLU A 347 -11.14 15.31 10.33
C GLU A 347 -12.38 14.86 9.52
N ASP A 348 -12.23 13.97 8.54
CA ASP A 348 -13.36 13.41 7.78
C ASP A 348 -14.26 12.49 8.62
N PHE A 349 -13.74 11.90 9.70
CA PHE A 349 -14.46 10.96 10.57
C PHE A 349 -14.99 11.59 11.85
N LYS A 350 -14.42 12.72 12.25
CA LYS A 350 -14.69 13.40 13.53
C LYS A 350 -16.17 13.71 13.76
N ASP A 351 -16.87 14.14 12.72
CA ASP A 351 -18.31 14.42 12.80
C ASP A 351 -19.13 13.15 13.07
N ASP A 352 -18.73 12.02 12.48
CA ASP A 352 -19.40 10.74 12.68
C ASP A 352 -19.15 10.19 14.09
N PHE A 353 -17.92 10.26 14.60
CA PHE A 353 -17.62 9.94 15.99
C PHE A 353 -18.42 10.83 16.96
N THR A 354 -18.47 12.14 16.71
CA THR A 354 -19.24 13.08 17.54
C THR A 354 -20.72 12.72 17.63
N LYS A 355 -21.33 12.28 16.51
CA LYS A 355 -22.72 11.79 16.48
C LYS A 355 -22.90 10.53 17.32
N ILE A 356 -21.99 9.56 17.21
CA ILE A 356 -22.02 8.31 17.99
C ILE A 356 -21.91 8.64 19.49
N TRP A 357 -20.91 9.45 19.87
CA TRP A 357 -20.69 9.91 21.24
C TRP A 357 -21.91 10.60 21.84
N THR A 358 -22.51 11.51 21.08
CA THR A 358 -23.71 12.22 21.51
C THR A 358 -24.87 11.25 21.78
N LYS A 359 -25.05 10.21 20.96
CA LYS A 359 -26.08 9.18 21.20
C LYS A 359 -25.76 8.33 22.44
N ILE A 360 -24.51 7.90 22.61
CA ILE A 360 -24.06 7.14 23.79
C ILE A 360 -24.37 7.91 25.08
N ILE A 361 -23.95 9.17 25.17
CA ILE A 361 -24.15 10.01 26.36
C ILE A 361 -25.64 10.19 26.68
N LYS A 362 -26.47 10.46 25.66
CA LYS A 362 -27.93 10.58 25.83
C LYS A 362 -28.54 9.29 26.37
N LEU A 363 -28.07 8.13 25.91
CA LEU A 363 -28.57 6.83 26.33
C LEU A 363 -28.10 6.45 27.73
N GLU A 364 -26.83 6.71 28.08
CA GLU A 364 -26.31 6.57 29.45
C GLU A 364 -27.14 7.40 30.44
N ASN A 365 -27.41 8.66 30.10
CA ASN A 365 -28.25 9.55 30.91
C ASN A 365 -29.67 9.00 31.06
N LEU A 366 -30.29 8.52 29.97
CA LEU A 366 -31.64 7.96 30.01
C LEU A 366 -31.74 6.74 30.93
N VAL A 367 -30.77 5.81 30.84
CA VAL A 367 -30.72 4.63 31.73
C VAL A 367 -30.53 5.05 33.19
N SER A 368 -29.67 6.04 33.45
CA SER A 368 -29.45 6.58 34.80
C SER A 368 -30.73 7.21 35.37
N THR A 369 -31.42 8.04 34.60
CA THR A 369 -32.70 8.64 34.98
C THR A 369 -33.74 7.57 35.31
N LEU A 370 -33.84 6.51 34.49
CA LEU A 370 -34.80 5.42 34.74
C LEU A 370 -34.50 4.63 36.01
N LYS A 371 -33.23 4.38 36.33
CA LYS A 371 -32.84 3.78 37.61
C LYS A 371 -33.26 4.66 38.79
N CYS A 372 -33.08 5.98 38.67
CA CYS A 372 -33.49 6.94 39.68
C CYS A 372 -35.02 6.96 39.87
N VAL A 373 -35.78 7.01 38.78
CA VAL A 373 -37.25 6.94 38.80
C VAL A 373 -37.73 5.65 39.44
N LEU A 374 -37.17 4.50 39.05
CA LEU A 374 -37.54 3.20 39.61
C LEU A 374 -37.26 3.13 41.12
N ALA A 375 -36.11 3.63 41.58
CA ALA A 375 -35.77 3.71 43.00
C ALA A 375 -36.73 4.62 43.76
N PHE A 376 -37.07 5.78 43.19
CA PHE A 376 -38.04 6.71 43.76
C PHE A 376 -39.43 6.06 43.90
N LEU A 377 -39.93 5.40 42.85
CA LEU A 377 -41.21 4.69 42.88
C LEU A 377 -41.24 3.59 43.95
N LEU A 378 -40.14 2.84 44.12
CA LEU A 378 -40.01 1.84 45.18
C LEU A 378 -40.07 2.46 46.57
N ILE A 379 -39.34 3.54 46.81
CA ILE A 379 -39.33 4.24 48.10
C ILE A 379 -40.73 4.79 48.40
N SER A 380 -41.36 5.49 47.45
CA SER A 380 -42.70 6.04 47.62
C SER A 380 -43.73 4.95 47.92
N PHE A 381 -43.69 3.83 47.19
CA PHE A 381 -44.62 2.72 47.41
C PHE A 381 -44.41 2.01 48.75
N THR A 382 -43.15 1.86 49.17
CA THR A 382 -42.81 1.27 50.47
C THR A 382 -43.27 2.14 51.64
N ILE A 383 -43.07 3.47 51.53
CA ILE A 383 -43.57 4.43 52.54
C ILE A 383 -45.09 4.39 52.62
N TYR A 384 -45.79 4.42 51.48
CA TYR A 384 -47.25 4.33 51.42
C TYR A 384 -47.77 3.04 52.06
N SER A 385 -47.19 1.90 51.69
CA SER A 385 -47.61 0.59 52.20
C SER A 385 -47.31 0.45 53.68
N GLY A 386 -46.15 0.94 54.14
CA GLY A 386 -45.80 0.99 55.56
C GLY A 386 -46.81 1.81 56.36
N TYR A 387 -47.14 3.02 55.89
CA TYR A 387 -48.14 3.87 56.53
C TYR A 387 -49.50 3.17 56.65
N GLN A 388 -49.97 2.52 55.57
CA GLN A 388 -51.21 1.74 55.56
C GLN A 388 -51.19 0.60 56.60
N ILE A 389 -50.13 -0.20 56.63
CA ILE A 389 -50.01 -1.35 57.55
C ILE A 389 -49.99 -0.88 59.01
N PHE A 390 -49.23 0.17 59.35
CA PHE A 390 -49.15 0.66 60.72
C PHE A 390 -50.44 1.37 61.17
N ASN A 391 -51.12 2.08 60.27
CA ASN A 391 -52.31 2.86 60.62
C ASN A 391 -53.62 2.03 60.57
N SER A 392 -53.65 0.90 59.86
CA SER A 392 -54.80 -0.02 59.81
C SER A 392 -55.24 -0.52 61.19
N ASN A 393 -54.30 -0.63 62.15
CA ASN A 393 -54.60 -1.07 63.52
C ASN A 393 -55.39 -0.04 64.35
N SER A 394 -55.54 1.22 63.88
CA SER A 394 -56.30 2.26 64.58
C SER A 394 -57.77 2.36 64.14
N ILE A 395 -58.11 1.77 62.99
CA ILE A 395 -59.44 1.91 62.34
C ILE A 395 -60.43 0.83 62.82
N ASP A 396 -59.95 -0.29 63.38
CA ASP A 396 -60.81 -1.36 63.93
C ASP A 396 -61.68 -0.93 65.13
N SER A 397 -61.56 0.32 65.62
CA SER A 397 -62.36 0.84 66.73
C SER A 397 -63.60 1.65 66.34
N LYS A 398 -63.78 2.06 65.08
CA LYS A 398 -64.93 2.89 64.67
C LYS A 398 -65.32 2.69 63.21
N GLU A 399 -66.19 1.73 62.97
CA GLU A 399 -67.41 1.85 62.14
C GLU A 399 -67.96 0.45 61.83
N LYS A 400 -68.85 -0.05 62.70
CA LYS A 400 -69.88 -0.99 62.25
C LYS A 400 -70.85 -0.18 61.40
N ILE A 401 -70.60 -0.05 60.11
CA ILE A 401 -71.63 0.36 59.17
C ILE A 401 -72.59 -0.83 59.06
N SER A 402 -73.73 -0.74 59.75
CA SER A 402 -74.88 -1.59 59.46
C SER A 402 -75.38 -1.22 58.05
N VAL A 403 -75.02 -2.04 57.06
CA VAL A 403 -75.66 -1.96 55.75
C VAL A 403 -77.05 -2.55 55.92
N GLU A 404 -78.06 -1.70 55.77
CA GLU A 404 -79.45 -2.11 55.64
C GLU A 404 -79.55 -2.99 54.38
N THR A 405 -79.90 -4.27 54.57
CA THR A 405 -80.08 -5.19 53.46
C THR A 405 -81.45 -4.92 52.86
N ASP A 406 -81.49 -4.06 51.85
CA ASP A 406 -82.66 -3.99 50.98
C ASP A 406 -82.85 -5.36 50.32
N THR A 407 -84.04 -5.91 50.57
CA THR A 407 -84.49 -7.19 50.06
C THR A 407 -84.54 -7.14 48.54
N ILE A 408 -83.58 -7.81 47.89
CA ILE A 408 -83.62 -8.04 46.45
C ILE A 408 -84.77 -9.02 46.19
N ASN A 409 -85.89 -8.52 45.68
CA ASN A 409 -86.93 -9.34 45.08
C ASN A 409 -86.38 -10.03 43.83
N ILE A 410 -86.01 -11.29 43.96
CA ILE A 410 -85.66 -12.16 42.83
C ILE A 410 -86.95 -12.48 42.09
N ILE A 411 -87.19 -11.81 40.96
CA ILE A 411 -88.21 -12.24 39.99
C ILE A 411 -87.63 -13.45 39.25
N ILE A 412 -88.01 -14.65 39.70
CA ILE A 412 -87.77 -15.90 38.98
C ILE A 412 -88.67 -15.88 37.74
N LYS A 413 -88.08 -15.72 36.57
CA LYS A 413 -88.78 -15.86 35.28
C LYS A 413 -88.67 -17.31 34.85
N ASP A 414 -89.68 -18.11 35.18
CA ASP A 414 -89.77 -19.50 34.74
C ASP A 414 -89.76 -19.58 33.20
N LYS A 415 -88.74 -20.29 32.69
CA LYS A 415 -88.59 -20.59 31.27
C LYS A 415 -89.47 -21.80 30.97
N LYS A 416 -90.63 -21.56 30.34
CA LYS A 416 -91.51 -22.58 29.75
C LYS A 416 -90.69 -23.64 29.00
N GLN A 417 -90.78 -24.88 29.46
CA GLN A 417 -90.45 -26.07 28.68
C GLN A 417 -91.44 -26.21 27.54
N THR A 418 -90.94 -26.20 26.31
CA THR A 418 -91.66 -26.70 25.13
C THR A 418 -91.29 -28.18 24.97
N THR A 419 -92.26 -29.04 25.21
CA THR A 419 -92.26 -30.46 24.85
C THR A 419 -92.97 -30.63 23.50
N HIS A 420 -92.29 -31.33 22.59
CA HIS A 420 -92.71 -31.88 21.29
C HIS A 420 -93.12 -30.94 20.16
#